data_AF-A0A1G8SH59-F1
#
_entry.id   AF-A0A1G8SH59-F1
#
_cell.length_a   1.000
_cell.length_b   1.000
_cell.length_c   1.000
_cell.angle_alpha   90.00
_cell.angle_beta   90.00
_cell.angle_gamma   90.00
#
_symmetry.space_group_name_H-M   'P 1'
#
loop_
_entity.id
_entity.type
_entity.pdbx_description
1 polymer ?
#
loop_
_entity_poly.entity_id
_entity_poly.type
_entity_poly.pdbx_seq_one_letter_code
_entity_poly.pdbx_strand_id
1 'polypeptide(L)'
;MTYSRFFYTEYESPFKHENDEGRFAIFSTPQFLTPSLGFRKEVGLQRFAVLWDGAPDNQMIQIIEEAIAARVMSPVRLLHVSESHLEIIADNNLSGDKKKAFEYAWGALAGKAMMGAWTAAVFTEGKMHPAVDGGRLLRSYAPEILKYGALGIQNYSLALCLVSGEWVAAKVT
;
A
#
# COMPACT_ATOMS: atom_id res chain seq x y z
N MET A 1 -4.20 15.31 4.25
CA MET A 1 -3.16 15.29 5.32
C MET A 1 -1.86 14.81 4.70
N THR A 2 -0.69 15.30 5.12
CA THR A 2 0.59 14.79 4.61
C THR A 2 1.13 13.75 5.59
N TYR A 3 1.23 12.50 5.14
CA TYR A 3 1.69 11.39 5.97
C TYR A 3 3.21 11.16 5.90
N SER A 4 3.78 11.31 4.70
CA SER A 4 5.18 10.97 4.43
C SER A 4 5.75 11.85 3.33
N ARG A 5 7.09 11.93 3.27
CA ARG A 5 7.82 12.48 2.12
C ARG A 5 8.16 11.43 1.06
N PHE A 6 8.06 10.15 1.38
CA PHE A 6 8.35 9.05 0.46
C PHE A 6 7.18 8.70 -0.46
N PHE A 7 5.95 9.00 -0.02
CA PHE A 7 4.74 8.69 -0.77
C PHE A 7 3.71 9.81 -0.65
N TYR A 8 2.92 9.97 -1.70
CA TYR A 8 1.88 10.98 -1.80
C TYR A 8 0.51 10.39 -1.47
N THR A 9 -0.36 11.19 -0.85
CA THR A 9 -1.74 10.81 -0.56
C THR A 9 -2.63 11.18 -1.74
N GLU A 10 -3.09 10.18 -2.49
CA GLU A 10 -3.97 10.34 -3.65
C GLU A 10 -5.43 10.54 -3.23
N TYR A 11 -5.86 9.79 -2.21
CA TYR A 11 -7.24 9.78 -1.76
C TYR A 11 -7.31 9.34 -0.30
N GLU A 12 -8.27 9.86 0.45
CA GLU A 12 -8.52 9.48 1.84
C GLU A 12 -10.02 9.58 2.11
N SER A 13 -10.59 8.54 2.71
CA SER A 13 -12.01 8.51 3.07
C SER A 13 -12.24 7.79 4.39
N PRO A 14 -13.13 8.31 5.24
CA PRO A 14 -13.72 7.49 6.29
C PRO A 14 -14.66 6.46 5.69
N PHE A 15 -14.93 5.41 6.45
CA PHE A 15 -16.10 4.56 6.29
C PHE A 15 -16.77 4.33 7.64
N LYS A 16 -18.09 4.17 7.61
CA LYS A 16 -18.89 3.75 8.76
C LYS A 16 -19.78 2.61 8.31
N HIS A 17 -19.64 1.44 8.92
CA HIS A 17 -20.57 0.33 8.69
C HIS A 17 -21.04 -0.24 10.03
N GLU A 18 -22.34 -0.10 10.26
CA GLU A 18 -23.06 -0.52 11.47
C GLU A 18 -22.46 0.03 12.78
N ASN A 19 -21.38 -0.59 13.28
CA ASN A 19 -20.71 -0.26 14.53
C ASN A 19 -19.19 -0.06 14.39
N ASP A 20 -18.63 -0.26 13.19
CA ASP A 20 -17.20 -0.13 12.96
C ASP A 20 -16.88 1.21 12.29
N GLU A 21 -16.03 2.00 12.94
CA GLU A 21 -15.42 3.20 12.36
C GLU A 21 -14.02 2.86 11.87
N GLY A 22 -13.74 3.22 10.63
CA GLY A 22 -12.39 3.12 10.10
C GLY A 22 -12.19 4.06 8.94
N ARG A 23 -10.97 4.03 8.41
CA ARG A 23 -10.57 4.92 7.33
C ARG A 23 -9.67 4.16 6.38
N PHE A 24 -9.70 4.55 5.12
CA PHE A 24 -8.68 4.12 4.17
C PHE A 24 -8.09 5.31 3.45
N ALA A 25 -6.84 5.16 3.04
CA ALA A 25 -6.20 6.07 2.11
C ALA A 25 -5.55 5.28 0.99
N ILE A 26 -5.55 5.88 -0.20
CA ILE A 26 -4.76 5.42 -1.34
C ILE A 26 -3.56 6.34 -1.43
N PHE A 27 -2.38 5.73 -1.46
CA PHE A 27 -1.12 6.40 -1.60
C PHE A 27 -0.47 6.03 -2.92
N SER A 28 0.47 6.86 -3.35
CA SER A 28 1.34 6.56 -4.49
C SER A 28 2.81 6.80 -4.18
N THR A 29 3.68 5.96 -4.74
CA THR A 29 5.13 6.07 -4.62
C THR A 29 5.80 5.67 -5.94
N PRO A 30 6.95 6.27 -6.30
CA PRO A 30 7.80 5.75 -7.37
C PRO A 30 8.14 4.27 -7.13
N GLN A 31 8.17 3.48 -8.20
CA GLN A 31 8.45 2.04 -8.12
C GLN A 31 9.34 1.58 -9.26
N PHE A 32 10.44 0.91 -8.90
CA PHE A 32 11.47 0.41 -9.80
C PHE A 32 11.35 -1.09 -10.09
N LEU A 33 10.52 -1.80 -9.33
CA LEU A 33 10.28 -3.23 -9.47
C LEU A 33 8.95 -3.50 -10.19
N THR A 34 8.90 -4.62 -10.90
CA THR A 34 7.70 -5.19 -11.49
C THR A 34 6.89 -5.92 -10.42
N PRO A 35 5.62 -6.26 -10.70
CA PRO A 35 4.81 -7.07 -9.80
C PRO A 35 5.43 -8.44 -9.42
N SER A 36 6.33 -8.96 -10.25
CA SER A 36 7.06 -10.21 -10.01
C SER A 36 8.49 -9.97 -9.48
N LEU A 37 8.76 -8.81 -8.86
CA LEU A 37 10.06 -8.42 -8.27
C LEU A 37 11.26 -8.37 -9.24
N GLY A 38 11.04 -8.34 -10.55
CA GLY A 38 12.09 -8.00 -11.52
C GLY A 38 12.27 -6.49 -11.67
N PHE A 39 13.40 -6.02 -12.19
CA PHE A 39 13.61 -4.60 -12.47
C PHE A 39 12.76 -4.12 -13.65
N ARG A 40 12.21 -2.92 -13.53
CA ARG A 40 11.54 -2.23 -14.64
C ARG A 40 12.59 -1.52 -15.51
N LYS A 41 12.26 -1.32 -16.78
CA LYS A 41 13.04 -0.47 -17.69
C LYS A 41 12.88 1.01 -17.36
N GLU A 42 11.71 1.40 -16.89
CA GLU A 42 11.33 2.77 -16.54
C GLU A 42 10.64 2.79 -15.18
N VAL A 43 10.75 3.92 -14.47
CA VAL A 43 10.09 4.13 -13.18
C VAL A 43 8.57 4.06 -13.38
N GLY A 44 7.92 3.21 -12.60
CA GLY A 44 6.47 3.18 -12.47
C GLY A 44 5.99 4.01 -11.30
N LEU A 45 4.67 4.15 -11.21
CA LEU A 45 3.98 4.63 -10.02
C LEU A 45 3.23 3.46 -9.41
N GLN A 46 3.56 3.09 -8.16
CA GLN A 46 2.80 2.12 -7.39
C GLN A 46 1.74 2.84 -6.58
N ARG A 47 0.49 2.48 -6.80
CA ARG A 47 -0.64 2.88 -5.96
C ARG A 47 -0.99 1.75 -5.01
N PHE A 48 -1.15 2.07 -3.74
CA PHE A 48 -1.49 1.09 -2.71
C PHE A 48 -2.45 1.71 -1.71
N ALA A 49 -3.32 0.88 -1.14
CA ALA A 49 -4.25 1.29 -0.10
C ALA A 49 -3.69 0.93 1.29
N VAL A 50 -4.03 1.74 2.29
CA VAL A 50 -3.87 1.39 3.70
C VAL A 50 -5.23 1.52 4.37
N LEU A 51 -5.61 0.49 5.11
CA LEU A 51 -6.85 0.39 5.86
C LEU A 51 -6.54 0.46 7.37
N TRP A 52 -7.21 1.35 8.09
CA TRP A 52 -7.04 1.53 9.53
C TRP A 52 -8.34 1.29 10.30
N ASP A 53 -8.19 0.71 11.48
CA ASP A 53 -9.22 0.66 12.52
C ASP A 53 -9.21 1.98 13.28
N GLY A 54 -10.22 2.83 13.06
CA GLY A 54 -10.26 4.18 13.63
C GLY A 54 -9.23 5.15 13.02
N ALA A 55 -8.24 5.56 13.81
CA ALA A 55 -7.30 6.62 13.45
C ALA A 55 -6.06 6.07 12.71
N PRO A 56 -5.43 6.87 11.83
CA PRO A 56 -4.19 6.46 11.17
C PRO A 56 -3.08 6.07 12.17
N ASP A 57 -2.48 4.92 11.96
CA ASP A 57 -1.39 4.40 12.79
C ASP A 57 -0.03 4.91 12.29
N ASN A 58 0.64 5.73 13.11
CA ASN A 58 1.96 6.28 12.79
C ASN A 58 3.04 5.19 12.64
N GLN A 59 2.92 4.08 13.37
CA GLN A 59 3.86 2.97 13.27
C GLN A 59 3.72 2.27 11.91
N MET A 60 2.49 2.17 11.41
CA MET A 60 2.23 1.66 10.07
C MET A 60 2.84 2.55 8.98
N ILE A 61 2.70 3.87 9.14
CA ILE A 61 3.35 4.85 8.23
C ILE A 61 4.87 4.67 8.23
N GLN A 62 5.49 4.51 9.40
CA GLN A 62 6.93 4.26 9.51
C GLN A 62 7.36 2.97 8.80
N ILE A 63 6.62 1.87 9.00
CA ILE A 63 6.91 0.59 8.34
C ILE A 63 6.82 0.72 6.81
N ILE A 64 5.85 1.48 6.29
CA ILE A 64 5.73 1.75 4.85
C ILE A 64 6.95 2.54 4.34
N GLU A 65 7.40 3.56 5.07
CA GLU A 65 8.61 4.31 4.69
C GLU A 65 9.85 3.39 4.65
N GLU A 66 10.03 2.54 5.66
CA GLU A 66 11.11 1.55 5.67
C GLU A 66 10.99 0.56 4.51
N ALA A 67 9.78 0.10 4.18
CA ALA A 67 9.52 -0.81 3.07
C ALA A 67 9.88 -0.19 1.71
N ILE A 68 9.58 1.10 1.53
CA ILE A 68 9.95 1.85 0.33
C ILE A 68 11.48 2.02 0.26
N ALA A 69 12.11 2.44 1.36
CA ALA A 69 13.56 2.62 1.43
C ALA A 69 14.33 1.31 1.17
N ALA A 70 13.83 0.19 1.70
CA ALA A 70 14.39 -1.14 1.51
C ALA A 70 14.02 -1.80 0.16
N ARG A 71 13.23 -1.13 -0.69
CA ARG A 71 12.74 -1.64 -1.99
C ARG A 71 11.90 -2.92 -1.90
N VAL A 72 11.16 -3.09 -0.81
CA VAL A 72 10.27 -4.25 -0.58
C VAL A 72 8.78 -3.91 -0.71
N MET A 73 8.47 -2.68 -1.11
CA MET A 73 7.08 -2.23 -1.29
C MET A 73 6.37 -2.88 -2.49
N SER A 74 7.09 -3.27 -3.55
CA SER A 74 6.47 -4.02 -4.66
C SER A 74 6.26 -5.47 -4.23
N PRO A 75 5.08 -6.09 -4.46
CA PRO A 75 3.96 -5.59 -5.26
C PRO A 75 2.70 -5.39 -4.41
N VAL A 76 2.84 -4.68 -3.29
CA VAL A 76 1.73 -4.40 -2.36
C VAL A 76 0.61 -3.64 -3.06
N ARG A 77 -0.62 -4.11 -2.88
CA ARG A 77 -1.84 -3.42 -3.31
C ARG A 77 -2.61 -2.85 -2.12
N LEU A 78 -2.72 -3.60 -1.03
CA LEU A 78 -3.40 -3.13 0.17
C LEU A 78 -2.66 -3.60 1.42
N LEU A 79 -2.63 -2.73 2.42
CA LEU A 79 -2.13 -3.04 3.74
C LEU A 79 -3.21 -2.78 4.78
N HIS A 80 -3.23 -3.62 5.81
CA HIS A 80 -4.11 -3.44 6.95
C HIS A 80 -3.41 -3.90 8.22
N VAL A 81 -3.65 -3.20 9.31
CA VAL A 81 -3.19 -3.60 10.63
C VAL A 81 -4.39 -3.71 11.54
N SER A 82 -4.54 -4.87 12.16
CA SER A 82 -5.52 -5.13 13.22
C SER A 82 -4.81 -5.90 14.33
N GLU A 83 -4.93 -5.44 15.58
CA GLU A 83 -4.42 -6.16 16.77
C GLU A 83 -2.96 -6.65 16.67
N SER A 84 -2.03 -5.84 16.12
CA SER A 84 -0.61 -6.22 15.88
C SER A 84 -0.38 -7.29 14.80
N HIS A 85 -1.37 -7.53 13.95
CA HIS A 85 -1.25 -8.34 12.75
C HIS A 85 -1.25 -7.43 11.52
N LEU A 86 -0.11 -7.40 10.82
CA LEU A 86 0.04 -6.70 9.55
C LEU A 86 -0.35 -7.64 8.42
N GLU A 87 -1.34 -7.24 7.65
CA GLU A 87 -1.84 -8.01 6.53
C GLU A 87 -1.59 -7.28 5.24
N ILE A 88 -1.09 -8.04 4.27
CA ILE A 88 -0.55 -7.52 3.05
C ILE A 88 -1.21 -8.26 1.91
N ILE A 89 -1.95 -7.52 1.10
CA ILE A 89 -2.49 -8.04 -0.15
C ILE A 89 -1.55 -7.61 -1.26
N ALA A 90 -0.92 -8.60 -1.86
CA ALA A 90 0.03 -8.45 -2.94
C ALA A 90 -0.58 -8.84 -4.29
N ASP A 91 0.05 -8.37 -5.37
CA ASP A 91 -0.29 -8.75 -6.73
C ASP A 91 -0.21 -10.28 -6.95
N ASN A 92 -1.13 -10.84 -7.73
CA ASN A 92 -1.21 -12.27 -8.03
C ASN A 92 0.03 -12.81 -8.78
N ASN A 93 0.84 -11.94 -9.38
CA ASN A 93 2.10 -12.33 -10.03
C ASN A 93 3.24 -12.65 -9.05
N LEU A 94 3.04 -12.44 -7.74
CA LEU A 94 4.00 -12.81 -6.70
C LEU A 94 3.86 -14.30 -6.35
N SER A 95 4.85 -15.11 -6.73
CA SER A 95 4.80 -16.57 -6.54
C SER A 95 6.16 -17.20 -6.25
N GLY A 96 6.16 -18.45 -5.80
CA GLY A 96 7.37 -19.25 -5.61
C GLY A 96 8.33 -18.65 -4.58
N ASP A 97 9.63 -18.75 -4.84
CA ASP A 97 10.67 -18.29 -3.90
C ASP A 97 10.68 -16.77 -3.72
N LYS A 98 10.23 -16.03 -4.74
CA LYS A 98 10.05 -14.57 -4.63
C LYS A 98 8.99 -14.20 -3.60
N LYS A 99 7.89 -14.97 -3.52
CA LYS A 99 6.86 -14.79 -2.48
C LYS A 99 7.43 -15.03 -1.10
N LYS A 100 8.20 -16.11 -0.91
CA LYS A 100 8.83 -16.44 0.38
C LYS A 100 9.81 -15.35 0.83
N ALA A 101 10.63 -14.85 -0.09
CA ALA A 101 11.57 -13.76 0.21
C ALA A 101 10.84 -12.47 0.59
N PHE A 102 9.73 -12.16 -0.11
CA PHE A 102 8.87 -11.02 0.19
C PHE A 102 8.20 -11.17 1.57
N GLU A 103 7.62 -12.33 1.88
CA GLU A 103 7.04 -12.65 3.19
C GLU A 103 8.06 -12.49 4.32
N TYR A 104 9.28 -13.02 4.12
CA TYR A 104 10.36 -12.88 5.09
C TYR A 104 10.73 -11.41 5.33
N ALA A 105 10.86 -10.62 4.27
CA ALA A 105 11.21 -9.20 4.37
C ALA A 105 10.15 -8.40 5.14
N TRP A 106 8.86 -8.64 4.84
CA TRP A 106 7.77 -7.98 5.54
C TRP A 106 7.61 -8.45 6.99
N GLY A 107 7.86 -9.73 7.27
CA GLY A 107 7.92 -10.25 8.64
C GLY A 107 9.03 -9.58 9.44
N ALA A 108 10.22 -9.38 8.84
CA ALA A 108 11.32 -8.68 9.48
C ALA A 108 11.02 -7.19 9.73
N LEU A 109 10.27 -6.52 8.84
CA LEU A 109 9.83 -5.14 9.06
C LEU A 109 8.77 -5.05 10.15
N ALA A 110 7.75 -5.92 10.12
CA ALA A 110 6.71 -5.97 11.15
C ALA A 110 7.30 -6.26 12.53
N GLY A 111 8.31 -7.13 12.63
CA GLY A 111 8.99 -7.42 13.89
C GLY A 111 9.73 -6.25 14.54
N LYS A 112 9.96 -5.13 13.81
CA LYS A 112 10.56 -3.91 14.36
C LYS A 112 9.56 -2.93 14.95
N ALA A 113 8.27 -3.24 14.86
CA ALA A 113 7.18 -2.53 15.51
C ALA A 113 7.53 -2.13 16.95
N MET A 114 7.42 -0.84 17.29
CA MET A 114 7.82 -0.31 18.61
C MET A 114 6.92 -0.84 19.74
N MET A 115 5.62 -0.98 19.50
CA MET A 115 4.64 -1.45 20.49
C MET A 115 4.28 -2.93 20.29
N GLY A 116 5.25 -3.81 20.54
CA GLY A 116 5.10 -5.27 20.41
C GLY A 116 5.48 -5.77 19.02
N ALA A 117 6.04 -6.98 18.94
CA ALA A 117 6.44 -7.56 17.67
C ALA A 117 5.21 -7.91 16.83
N TRP A 118 4.93 -7.11 15.81
CA TRP A 118 3.86 -7.43 14.87
C TRP A 118 4.23 -8.67 14.08
N THR A 119 3.20 -9.44 13.71
CA THR A 119 3.36 -10.51 12.73
C THR A 119 2.85 -10.05 11.37
N ALA A 120 3.44 -10.56 10.29
CA ALA A 120 3.02 -10.22 8.93
C ALA A 120 2.45 -11.45 8.21
N ALA A 121 1.33 -11.26 7.51
CA ALA A 121 0.73 -12.26 6.64
C ALA A 121 0.55 -11.69 5.22
N VAL A 122 0.94 -12.47 4.21
CA VAL A 122 0.87 -12.06 2.80
C VAL A 122 -0.11 -12.92 2.01
N PHE A 123 -1.13 -12.24 1.49
CA PHE A 123 -2.18 -12.80 0.64
C PHE A 123 -2.03 -12.31 -0.79
N THR A 124 -2.46 -13.12 -1.74
CA THR A 124 -2.67 -12.70 -3.13
C THR A 124 -4.17 -12.51 -3.34
N GLU A 125 -4.60 -11.52 -4.12
CA GLU A 125 -6.03 -11.16 -4.29
C GLU A 125 -6.96 -12.36 -4.55
N GLY A 126 -6.51 -13.37 -5.30
CA GLY A 126 -7.33 -14.56 -5.60
C GLY A 126 -7.46 -15.59 -4.47
N LYS A 127 -6.79 -15.39 -3.33
CA LYS A 127 -6.71 -16.36 -2.22
C LYS A 127 -7.19 -15.82 -0.87
N MET A 128 -7.89 -14.69 -0.86
CA MET A 128 -8.57 -14.23 0.35
C MET A 128 -9.60 -15.28 0.79
N HIS A 129 -9.28 -16.05 1.82
CA HIS A 129 -10.25 -16.95 2.43
C HIS A 129 -11.10 -16.17 3.45
N PRO A 130 -12.44 -16.22 3.35
CA PRO A 130 -13.33 -15.51 4.27
C PRO A 130 -13.17 -15.90 5.74
N ALA A 131 -12.58 -17.06 6.03
CA ALA A 131 -12.66 -17.71 7.32
C ALA A 131 -11.49 -17.44 8.28
N VAL A 132 -10.36 -16.88 7.83
CA VAL A 132 -9.13 -16.88 8.67
C VAL A 132 -8.45 -15.52 8.81
N ASP A 133 -8.43 -14.64 7.80
CA ASP A 133 -7.46 -13.54 7.81
C ASP A 133 -8.11 -12.16 7.56
N GLY A 134 -8.00 -11.30 8.57
CA GLY A 134 -8.05 -9.84 8.43
C GLY A 134 -9.08 -9.02 9.13
N GLY A 135 -9.61 -9.59 10.20
CA GLY A 135 -10.66 -8.93 10.94
C GLY A 135 -11.90 -8.70 10.07
N ARG A 136 -12.87 -7.99 10.62
CA ARG A 136 -14.13 -7.71 9.93
C ARG A 136 -13.93 -6.64 8.84
N LEU A 137 -13.04 -5.68 9.09
CA LEU A 137 -12.85 -4.51 8.23
C LEU A 137 -12.15 -4.86 6.92
N LEU A 138 -11.05 -5.63 6.93
CA LEU A 138 -10.42 -6.06 5.68
C LEU A 138 -11.41 -6.79 4.78
N ARG A 139 -12.15 -7.76 5.33
CA ARG A 139 -13.12 -8.55 4.56
C ARG A 139 -14.25 -7.72 3.97
N SER A 140 -14.68 -6.68 4.68
CA SER A 140 -15.80 -5.84 4.24
C SER A 140 -15.37 -4.84 3.17
N TYR A 141 -14.18 -4.26 3.27
CA TYR A 141 -13.77 -3.12 2.45
C TYR A 141 -12.70 -3.43 1.40
N ALA A 142 -11.83 -4.41 1.63
CA ALA A 142 -10.79 -4.74 0.66
C ALA A 142 -11.34 -5.08 -0.73
N PRO A 143 -12.44 -5.85 -0.90
CA PRO A 143 -12.96 -6.14 -2.24
C PRO A 143 -13.32 -4.88 -3.04
N GLU A 144 -13.95 -3.90 -2.41
CA GLU A 144 -14.34 -2.65 -3.06
C GLU A 144 -13.12 -1.78 -3.37
N ILE A 145 -12.21 -1.62 -2.40
CA ILE A 145 -10.99 -0.83 -2.57
C ILE A 145 -10.09 -1.43 -3.65
N LEU A 146 -9.91 -2.75 -3.68
CA LEU A 146 -9.12 -3.45 -4.70
C LEU A 146 -9.76 -3.30 -6.09
N LYS A 147 -11.09 -3.35 -6.17
CA LYS A 147 -11.83 -3.26 -7.45
C LYS A 147 -11.82 -1.86 -8.05
N TYR A 148 -12.04 -0.82 -7.24
CA TYR A 148 -12.24 0.54 -7.73
C TYR A 148 -11.07 1.50 -7.45
N GLY A 149 -10.14 1.13 -6.56
CA GLY A 149 -9.02 1.98 -6.16
C GLY A 149 -7.92 2.10 -7.22
N ALA A 150 -7.98 1.33 -8.31
CA ALA A 150 -6.96 1.28 -9.36
C ALA A 150 -5.54 1.15 -8.78
N LEU A 151 -5.39 0.15 -7.91
CA LEU A 151 -4.16 -0.16 -7.17
C LEU A 151 -3.19 -0.99 -8.03
N GLY A 152 -1.94 -1.08 -7.57
CA GLY A 152 -0.86 -1.77 -8.25
C GLY A 152 0.08 -0.81 -8.97
N ILE A 153 0.87 -1.33 -9.89
CA ILE A 153 1.98 -0.60 -10.51
C ILE A 153 1.64 -0.26 -11.96
N GLN A 154 1.57 1.03 -12.26
CA GLN A 154 1.38 1.55 -13.62
C GLN A 154 2.66 2.22 -14.14
N ASN A 155 2.79 2.29 -15.47
CA ASN A 155 3.87 3.09 -16.06
C ASN A 155 3.67 4.56 -15.72
N TYR A 156 4.75 5.25 -15.38
CA TYR A 156 4.67 6.70 -15.22
C TYR A 156 4.41 7.35 -16.59
N SER A 157 3.58 8.38 -16.61
CA SER A 157 3.32 9.22 -17.79
C SER A 157 2.99 10.64 -17.35
N LEU A 158 3.10 11.61 -18.26
CA LEU A 158 2.77 13.01 -17.96
C LEU A 158 1.30 13.22 -17.55
N ALA A 159 0.40 12.30 -17.92
CA ALA A 159 -0.99 12.32 -17.44
C ALA A 159 -1.10 12.10 -15.92
N LEU A 160 -0.05 11.57 -15.27
CA LEU A 160 0.03 11.41 -13.82
C LEU A 160 0.76 12.57 -13.14
N CYS A 161 1.17 13.60 -13.88
CA CYS A 161 1.78 14.78 -13.31
C CYS A 161 0.72 15.62 -12.57
N LEU A 162 0.94 15.83 -11.27
CA LEU A 162 0.07 16.67 -10.43
C LEU A 162 0.03 18.14 -10.87
N VAL A 163 1.06 18.58 -11.62
CA VAL A 163 1.20 19.96 -12.10
C VAL A 163 1.22 19.95 -13.63
N SER A 164 0.12 19.51 -14.23
CA SER A 164 -0.11 19.62 -15.67
C SER A 164 -0.92 20.89 -15.97
N GLY A 165 -0.35 22.04 -15.63
CA GLY A 165 -0.84 23.36 -16.05
C GLY A 165 0.18 24.01 -16.98
N GLU A 166 -0.28 24.69 -18.02
CA GLU A 166 0.59 25.46 -18.92
C GLU A 166 1.44 26.44 -18.11
N TRP A 167 2.76 26.26 -18.14
CA TRP A 167 3.68 27.31 -17.71
C TRP A 167 3.52 28.48 -18.68
N VAL A 168 2.60 29.42 -18.38
CA VAL A 168 2.59 30.71 -19.05
C VAL A 168 3.83 31.44 -18.54
N ALA A 169 4.89 31.40 -19.33
CA ALA A 169 6.10 32.17 -19.05
C ALA A 169 5.68 33.64 -18.94
N ALA A 170 5.66 34.18 -17.73
CA ALA A 170 5.53 35.60 -17.53
C ALA A 170 6.73 36.24 -18.20
N LYS A 171 6.50 36.97 -19.31
CA LYS A 171 7.51 37.86 -19.87
C LYS A 171 7.84 38.87 -18.79
N VAL A 172 9.02 38.73 -18.20
CA VAL A 172 9.62 39.78 -17.39
C VAL A 172 9.99 40.88 -18.38
N THR A 173 9.13 41.90 -18.49
CA THR A 173 9.42 43.19 -19.12
C THR A 173 10.15 44.10 -18.16
#